data_AF-A0A7R9KRU0-F1
#
_entry.id   AF-A0A7R9KRU0-F1
#
_cell.length_a   1.000
_cell.length_b   1.000
_cell.length_c   1.000
_cell.angle_alpha   90.00
_cell.angle_beta   90.00
_cell.angle_gamma   90.00
#
_symmetry.space_group_name_H-M   'P 1'
#
loop_
_entity.id
_entity.type
_entity.pdbx_description
1 polymer ?
#
loop_
_entity_poly.entity_id
_entity_poly.type
_entity_poly.pdbx_seq_one_letter_code
_entity_poly.pdbx_strand_id
1 'polypeptide(L)'
;MVDGLNVVIKLKRKSISDLILAFDVKPLANFSLTAVLTASSGTSVKEFTITYTTSDFDILATNNDIIYGMGTESTWKSLNRDLNIDLQKGLNIGEKKLTVKTRNTQLIRLVMNGKAMIDNIRLIASAHEAYAKTAGDWFVANQKPNGGFSIDVNRKLSNGALQLKSGWYSGMAQGQAISLLTRLYKHTLDHKYLLCAKNALNLFDIDSKDNGFRTKFMDKYVWFEEYPTLPSSYVLNGFIYSLFGLYDLSMSGNDSHCVKAGLLYRQGVDSLEKMLPLYDTGFGSLYDLRHLGLGSAPNRARWDYHSTHINQLLFLNTIENKLIFQTTAKRWISYMKGYRAPHN
;
A
#
# COMPACT_ATOMS: atom_id res chain seq x y z
N MET A 1 -24.04 -6.41 -26.39
CA MET A 1 -24.19 -7.75 -25.79
C MET A 1 -23.31 -8.70 -26.56
N VAL A 2 -22.55 -9.55 -25.87
CA VAL A 2 -21.78 -10.65 -26.46
C VAL A 2 -22.46 -11.95 -26.05
N ASP A 3 -22.75 -12.80 -27.02
CA ASP A 3 -23.30 -14.14 -26.84
C ASP A 3 -22.71 -15.03 -27.93
N GLY A 4 -21.67 -15.79 -27.60
CA GLY A 4 -20.99 -16.62 -28.58
C GLY A 4 -19.58 -17.06 -28.17
N LEU A 5 -18.94 -17.80 -29.05
CA LEU A 5 -17.56 -18.28 -28.90
C LEU A 5 -16.65 -17.55 -29.89
N ASN A 6 -15.43 -17.27 -29.46
CA ASN A 6 -14.36 -16.66 -30.26
C ASN A 6 -14.75 -15.32 -30.91
N VAL A 7 -15.46 -14.45 -30.17
CA VAL A 7 -15.73 -13.09 -30.65
C VAL A 7 -14.46 -12.26 -30.54
N VAL A 8 -13.83 -11.95 -31.68
CA VAL A 8 -12.54 -11.27 -31.74
C VAL A 8 -12.70 -9.76 -31.91
N ILE A 9 -11.99 -9.00 -31.09
CA ILE A 9 -11.86 -7.54 -31.23
C ILE A 9 -10.38 -7.18 -31.38
N LYS A 10 -10.07 -6.32 -32.36
CA LYS A 10 -8.75 -5.69 -32.48
C LYS A 10 -8.86 -4.25 -32.02
N LEU A 11 -8.10 -3.89 -31.00
CA LEU A 11 -7.99 -2.51 -30.55
C LEU A 11 -6.85 -1.82 -31.29
N LYS A 12 -7.09 -0.60 -31.80
CA LYS A 12 -6.01 0.23 -32.34
C LYS A 12 -5.18 0.77 -31.17
N ARG A 13 -3.90 0.41 -31.15
CA ARG A 13 -2.92 0.98 -30.21
C ARG A 13 -2.57 2.40 -30.65
N LYS A 14 -2.65 3.37 -29.74
CA LYS A 14 -2.25 4.77 -30.02
C LYS A 14 -0.80 5.01 -29.64
N SER A 15 -0.32 4.41 -28.54
CA SER A 15 1.05 4.52 -28.06
C SER A 15 1.64 3.17 -27.62
N ILE A 16 2.97 3.06 -27.69
CA ILE A 16 3.73 1.92 -27.14
C ILE A 16 3.53 1.80 -25.61
N SER A 17 3.17 2.88 -24.92
CA SER A 17 2.88 2.85 -23.48
C SER A 17 1.49 2.30 -23.12
N ASP A 18 0.57 2.15 -24.08
CA ASP A 18 -0.82 1.77 -23.78
C ASP A 18 -0.89 0.27 -23.44
N LEU A 19 -0.94 -0.04 -22.14
CA LEU A 19 -0.99 -1.41 -21.61
C LEU A 19 -2.04 -1.60 -20.51
N ILE A 20 -2.83 -0.58 -20.19
CA ILE A 20 -3.96 -0.72 -19.30
C ILE A 20 -5.21 -1.06 -20.12
N LEU A 21 -5.70 -2.28 -19.99
CA LEU A 21 -6.97 -2.72 -20.56
C LEU A 21 -8.10 -2.30 -19.61
N ALA A 22 -8.93 -1.36 -20.07
CA ALA A 22 -10.10 -0.88 -19.34
C ALA A 22 -11.39 -1.33 -20.03
N PHE A 23 -12.36 -1.86 -19.29
CA PHE A 23 -13.65 -2.30 -19.83
C PHE A 23 -14.72 -2.41 -18.74
N ASP A 24 -15.97 -2.18 -19.12
CA ASP A 24 -17.13 -2.42 -18.27
C ASP A 24 -17.79 -3.73 -18.67
N VAL A 25 -18.08 -4.61 -17.72
CA VAL A 25 -18.68 -5.91 -17.98
C VAL A 25 -19.75 -6.26 -16.96
N LYS A 26 -20.84 -6.88 -17.43
CA LYS A 26 -21.83 -7.57 -16.62
C LYS A 26 -21.99 -8.99 -17.16
N PRO A 27 -21.40 -10.01 -16.49
CA PRO A 27 -21.58 -11.39 -16.87
C PRO A 27 -23.04 -11.81 -16.78
N LEU A 28 -23.56 -12.51 -17.81
CA LEU A 28 -24.92 -13.06 -17.83
C LEU A 28 -24.92 -14.59 -17.73
N ALA A 29 -23.79 -15.22 -18.04
CA ALA A 29 -23.47 -16.62 -17.81
C ALA A 29 -21.94 -16.73 -17.66
N ASN A 30 -21.38 -17.93 -17.83
CA ASN A 30 -19.93 -18.09 -17.97
C ASN A 30 -19.41 -17.20 -19.10
N PHE A 31 -18.45 -16.34 -18.79
CA PHE A 31 -17.86 -15.40 -19.73
C PHE A 31 -16.36 -15.25 -19.48
N SER A 32 -15.60 -15.13 -20.56
CA SER A 32 -14.20 -14.75 -20.49
C SER A 32 -13.81 -13.70 -21.52
N LEU A 33 -12.88 -12.83 -21.13
CA LEU A 33 -12.18 -11.90 -22.00
C LEU A 33 -10.69 -12.24 -21.96
N THR A 34 -10.16 -12.72 -23.08
CA THR A 34 -8.75 -13.08 -23.24
C THR A 34 -8.01 -12.01 -24.03
N ALA A 35 -7.00 -11.41 -23.40
CA ALA A 35 -5.99 -10.58 -24.05
C ALA A 35 -4.85 -11.45 -24.57
N VAL A 36 -4.66 -11.47 -25.89
CA VAL A 36 -3.54 -12.14 -26.54
C VAL A 36 -2.41 -11.12 -26.70
N LEU A 37 -1.25 -11.43 -26.12
CA LEU A 37 -0.10 -10.54 -26.03
C LEU A 37 1.11 -11.14 -26.73
N THR A 38 1.98 -10.29 -27.25
CA THR A 38 3.38 -10.66 -27.51
C THR A 38 4.30 -9.97 -26.53
N ALA A 39 5.35 -10.65 -26.10
CA ALA A 39 6.41 -10.03 -25.33
C ALA A 39 7.77 -10.64 -25.67
N SER A 40 8.82 -9.82 -25.59
CA SER A 40 10.21 -10.24 -25.79
C SER A 40 10.73 -10.94 -24.53
N SER A 41 11.27 -12.14 -24.71
CA SER A 41 11.96 -12.93 -23.68
C SER A 41 13.33 -13.33 -24.22
N GLY A 42 14.37 -12.59 -23.85
CA GLY A 42 15.70 -12.71 -24.46
C GLY A 42 15.68 -12.23 -25.91
N THR A 43 16.17 -13.06 -26.84
CA THR A 43 16.14 -12.79 -28.29
C THR A 43 14.86 -13.26 -28.97
N SER A 44 14.00 -14.01 -28.27
CA SER A 44 12.75 -14.55 -28.81
C SER A 44 11.55 -13.67 -28.48
N VAL A 45 10.61 -13.53 -29.42
CA VAL A 45 9.27 -13.00 -29.16
C VAL A 45 8.33 -14.18 -28.95
N LYS A 46 7.59 -14.16 -27.83
CA LYS A 46 6.64 -15.22 -27.48
C LYS A 46 5.23 -14.65 -27.36
N GLU A 47 4.24 -15.46 -27.71
CA GLU A 47 2.83 -15.18 -27.48
C GLU A 47 2.42 -15.66 -26.08
N PHE A 48 1.62 -14.85 -25.40
CA PHE A 48 1.06 -15.10 -24.08
C PHE A 48 -0.43 -14.78 -24.09
N THR A 49 -1.20 -15.42 -23.22
CA THR A 49 -2.61 -15.09 -23.02
C THR A 49 -2.87 -14.69 -21.58
N ILE A 50 -3.69 -13.65 -21.39
CA ILE A 50 -4.25 -13.27 -20.09
C ILE A 50 -5.76 -13.32 -20.21
N THR A 51 -6.39 -14.20 -19.45
CA THR A 51 -7.84 -14.43 -19.49
C THR A 51 -8.49 -13.93 -18.20
N TYR A 52 -9.44 -13.01 -18.32
CA TYR A 52 -10.31 -12.58 -17.22
C TYR A 52 -11.62 -13.36 -17.31
N THR A 53 -11.94 -14.18 -16.32
CA THR A 53 -13.06 -15.14 -16.38
C THR A 53 -13.99 -15.04 -15.18
N THR A 54 -15.26 -15.40 -15.37
CA THR A 54 -16.27 -15.52 -14.31
C THR A 54 -15.94 -16.65 -13.34
N SER A 55 -15.07 -16.37 -12.37
CA SER A 55 -14.66 -17.28 -11.31
C SER A 55 -14.13 -16.49 -10.11
N ASP A 56 -14.08 -17.14 -8.96
CA ASP A 56 -13.69 -16.55 -7.68
C ASP A 56 -12.25 -16.89 -7.25
N PHE A 57 -11.49 -17.65 -8.06
CA PHE A 57 -10.06 -17.82 -7.80
C PHE A 57 -9.27 -16.55 -8.15
N ASP A 58 -8.17 -16.29 -7.44
CA ASP A 58 -7.35 -15.11 -7.70
C ASP A 58 -6.61 -15.19 -9.04
N ILE A 59 -5.76 -16.21 -9.19
CA ILE A 59 -4.90 -16.38 -10.36
C ILE A 59 -4.53 -17.85 -10.56
N LEU A 60 -4.60 -18.29 -11.81
CA LEU A 60 -4.04 -19.56 -12.29
C LEU A 60 -3.04 -19.25 -13.41
N ALA A 61 -1.94 -19.98 -13.47
CA ALA A 61 -0.92 -19.77 -14.49
C ALA A 61 -0.31 -21.11 -14.93
N THR A 62 -0.47 -21.43 -16.21
CA THR A 62 0.06 -22.64 -16.84
C THR A 62 0.80 -22.25 -18.11
N ASN A 63 2.13 -22.46 -18.13
CA ASN A 63 2.99 -22.07 -19.25
C ASN A 63 2.84 -20.58 -19.64
N ASN A 64 2.24 -20.31 -20.80
CA ASN A 64 2.04 -18.97 -21.34
C ASN A 64 0.61 -18.45 -21.14
N ASP A 65 -0.25 -19.23 -20.47
CA ASP A 65 -1.66 -18.92 -20.24
C ASP A 65 -1.86 -18.52 -18.78
N ILE A 66 -2.32 -17.29 -18.58
CA ILE A 66 -2.57 -16.70 -17.27
C ILE A 66 -4.06 -16.42 -17.18
N ILE A 67 -4.69 -16.81 -16.07
CA ILE A 67 -6.12 -16.69 -15.87
C ILE A 67 -6.36 -15.99 -14.54
N TYR A 68 -7.13 -14.91 -14.55
CA TYR A 68 -7.60 -14.19 -13.37
C TYR A 68 -9.11 -14.36 -13.24
N GLY A 69 -9.58 -14.65 -12.02
CA GLY A 69 -11.00 -14.57 -11.69
C GLY A 69 -11.42 -13.11 -11.54
N MET A 70 -12.59 -12.76 -12.09
CA MET A 70 -13.22 -11.44 -11.91
C MET A 70 -14.51 -11.50 -11.07
N GLY A 71 -14.72 -12.62 -10.37
CA GLY A 71 -15.90 -12.92 -9.59
C GLY A 71 -17.07 -13.47 -10.41
N THR A 72 -17.97 -14.17 -9.74
CA THR A 72 -19.15 -14.83 -10.36
C THR A 72 -20.42 -13.96 -10.40
N GLU A 73 -20.44 -12.82 -9.69
CA GLU A 73 -21.60 -11.95 -9.61
C GLU A 73 -22.05 -11.36 -10.96
N SER A 74 -23.37 -11.37 -11.20
CA SER A 74 -24.03 -10.78 -12.39
C SER A 74 -24.34 -9.29 -12.20
N THR A 75 -23.34 -8.51 -11.83
CA THR A 75 -23.40 -7.05 -11.63
C THR A 75 -22.48 -6.34 -12.61
N TRP A 76 -22.74 -5.06 -12.88
CA TRP A 76 -21.83 -4.25 -13.69
C TRP A 76 -20.54 -4.00 -12.91
N LYS A 77 -19.40 -4.26 -13.55
CA LYS A 77 -18.06 -4.10 -13.00
C LYS A 77 -17.20 -3.32 -13.99
N SER A 78 -16.46 -2.34 -13.50
CA SER A 78 -15.44 -1.62 -14.27
C SER A 78 -14.07 -2.18 -13.93
N LEU A 79 -13.40 -2.81 -14.90
CA LEU A 79 -12.06 -3.36 -14.73
C LEU A 79 -11.03 -2.47 -15.40
N ASN A 80 -9.92 -2.25 -14.71
CA ASN A 80 -8.72 -1.58 -15.23
C ASN A 80 -7.54 -2.51 -14.93
N ARG A 81 -6.95 -3.12 -15.96
CA ARG A 81 -5.94 -4.17 -15.82
C ARG A 81 -4.65 -3.76 -16.51
N ASP A 82 -3.57 -3.67 -15.74
CA ASP A 82 -2.24 -3.50 -16.31
C ASP A 82 -1.76 -4.84 -16.86
N LEU A 83 -1.81 -4.99 -18.19
CA LEU A 83 -1.47 -6.24 -18.87
C LEU A 83 -0.01 -6.66 -18.63
N ASN A 84 0.88 -5.70 -18.39
CA ASN A 84 2.28 -6.01 -18.14
C ASN A 84 2.50 -6.51 -16.71
N ILE A 85 1.84 -5.88 -15.72
CA ILE A 85 1.86 -6.36 -14.33
C ILE A 85 1.18 -7.74 -14.25
N ASP A 86 0.02 -7.90 -14.88
CA ASP A 86 -0.74 -9.15 -14.88
C ASP A 86 0.07 -10.29 -15.49
N LEU A 87 0.78 -10.04 -16.60
CA LEU A 87 1.71 -10.99 -17.23
C LEU A 87 2.84 -11.37 -16.27
N GLN A 88 3.55 -10.38 -15.73
CA GLN A 88 4.69 -10.61 -14.85
C GLN A 88 4.30 -11.38 -13.58
N LYS A 89 3.13 -11.09 -13.00
CA LYS A 89 2.63 -11.79 -11.82
C LYS A 89 2.27 -13.24 -12.13
N GLY A 90 1.56 -13.49 -13.24
CA GLY A 90 1.24 -14.86 -13.67
C GLY A 90 2.48 -15.71 -13.92
N LEU A 91 3.49 -15.18 -14.63
CA LEU A 91 4.73 -15.91 -14.90
C LEU A 91 5.57 -16.20 -13.64
N ASN A 92 5.41 -15.40 -12.57
CA ASN A 92 6.11 -15.63 -11.30
C ASN A 92 5.41 -16.67 -10.40
N ILE A 93 4.12 -16.91 -10.61
CA ILE A 93 3.30 -17.87 -9.84
C ILE A 93 3.22 -19.22 -10.53
N GLY A 94 3.31 -19.26 -11.87
CA GLY A 94 3.26 -20.50 -12.64
C GLY A 94 4.40 -21.49 -12.35
N GLU A 95 4.20 -22.75 -12.75
CA GLU A 95 5.07 -23.90 -12.44
C GLU A 95 6.54 -23.71 -12.84
N LYS A 96 6.81 -22.94 -13.90
CA LYS A 96 8.16 -22.53 -14.29
C LYS A 96 8.33 -21.07 -13.94
N LYS A 97 9.02 -20.78 -12.83
CA LYS A 97 9.53 -19.43 -12.55
C LYS A 97 10.41 -18.99 -13.71
N LEU A 98 9.86 -18.24 -14.65
CA LEU A 98 10.66 -17.66 -15.72
C LEU A 98 11.49 -16.54 -15.08
N THR A 99 12.80 -16.77 -14.96
CA THR A 99 13.78 -15.76 -14.51
C THR A 99 13.89 -14.59 -15.50
N VAL A 100 13.30 -14.73 -16.69
CA VAL A 100 13.37 -13.72 -17.76
C VAL A 100 12.25 -12.70 -17.59
N LYS A 101 12.61 -11.45 -17.30
CA LYS A 101 11.70 -10.32 -17.35
C LYS A 101 11.21 -10.12 -18.78
N THR A 102 9.91 -10.23 -19.02
CA THR A 102 9.33 -9.84 -20.31
C THR A 102 9.52 -8.34 -20.56
N ARG A 103 9.79 -7.97 -21.82
CA ARG A 103 9.91 -6.58 -22.28
C ARG A 103 9.09 -6.39 -23.54
N ASN A 104 8.84 -5.13 -23.91
CA ASN A 104 8.15 -4.76 -25.15
C ASN A 104 6.78 -5.43 -25.31
N THR A 105 6.04 -5.59 -24.21
CA THR A 105 4.70 -6.20 -24.21
C THR A 105 3.77 -5.45 -25.16
N GLN A 106 3.00 -6.18 -25.98
CA GLN A 106 2.04 -5.63 -26.93
C GLN A 106 0.75 -6.44 -26.93
N LEU A 107 -0.39 -5.75 -26.91
CA LEU A 107 -1.69 -6.37 -27.15
C LEU A 107 -1.90 -6.59 -28.65
N ILE A 108 -2.20 -7.84 -29.03
CA ILE A 108 -2.46 -8.23 -30.42
C ILE A 108 -3.96 -8.21 -30.72
N ARG A 109 -4.75 -8.86 -29.85
CA ARG A 109 -6.20 -8.99 -30.01
C ARG A 109 -6.85 -9.33 -28.66
N LEU A 110 -8.14 -9.04 -28.57
CA LEU A 110 -9.02 -9.52 -27.53
C LEU A 110 -9.91 -10.62 -28.11
N VAL A 111 -10.15 -11.67 -27.33
CA VAL A 111 -11.04 -12.78 -27.67
C VAL A 111 -12.04 -12.94 -26.54
N MET A 112 -13.33 -12.92 -26.86
CA MET A 112 -14.40 -13.11 -25.89
C MET A 112 -15.11 -14.43 -26.13
N ASN A 113 -15.45 -15.11 -25.03
CA ASN A 113 -16.22 -16.34 -25.04
C ASN A 113 -17.35 -16.25 -24.01
N GLY A 114 -18.49 -16.84 -24.33
CA GLY A 114 -19.64 -16.92 -23.44
C GLY A 114 -20.58 -15.72 -23.57
N LYS A 115 -21.27 -15.38 -22.46
CA LYS A 115 -22.38 -14.42 -22.48
C LYS A 115 -22.23 -13.30 -21.45
N ALA A 116 -22.13 -12.07 -21.94
CA ALA A 116 -22.05 -10.86 -21.10
C ALA A 116 -22.59 -9.61 -21.81
N MET A 117 -22.96 -8.61 -21.03
CA MET A 117 -22.97 -7.22 -21.51
C MET A 117 -21.57 -6.66 -21.31
N ILE A 118 -21.01 -6.03 -22.34
CA ILE A 118 -19.69 -5.40 -22.29
C ILE A 118 -19.76 -4.05 -22.98
N ASP A 119 -19.07 -3.06 -22.43
CA ASP A 119 -19.00 -1.71 -22.96
C ASP A 119 -17.64 -1.05 -22.63
N ASN A 120 -17.37 0.12 -23.22
CA ASN A 120 -16.23 0.98 -22.91
C ASN A 120 -14.85 0.32 -22.97
N ILE A 121 -14.68 -0.68 -23.84
CA ILE A 121 -13.40 -1.38 -24.03
C ILE A 121 -12.36 -0.41 -24.61
N ARG A 122 -11.31 -0.14 -23.83
CA ARG A 122 -10.25 0.81 -24.15
C ARG A 122 -8.89 0.26 -23.76
N LEU A 123 -7.87 0.67 -24.51
CA LEU A 123 -6.46 0.48 -24.15
C LEU A 123 -5.89 1.87 -23.86
N ILE A 124 -5.44 2.10 -22.62
CA ILE A 124 -5.00 3.41 -22.14
C ILE A 124 -3.61 3.33 -21.49
N ALA A 125 -2.93 4.47 -21.38
CA ALA A 125 -1.58 4.55 -20.83
C ALA A 125 -1.53 4.43 -19.30
N SER A 126 -2.55 4.92 -18.59
CA SER A 126 -2.63 4.85 -17.13
C SER A 126 -4.07 4.90 -16.64
N ALA A 127 -4.30 4.39 -15.43
CA ALA A 127 -5.59 4.44 -14.72
C ALA A 127 -5.38 4.75 -13.22
N HIS A 128 -4.49 5.71 -12.91
CA HIS A 128 -4.05 5.99 -11.55
C HIS A 128 -5.19 6.31 -10.58
N GLU A 129 -6.17 7.12 -11.01
CA GLU A 129 -7.35 7.44 -10.20
C GLU A 129 -8.22 6.22 -9.93
N ALA A 130 -8.41 5.35 -10.92
CA ALA A 130 -9.15 4.10 -10.75
C ALA A 130 -8.47 3.18 -9.73
N TYR A 131 -7.14 3.08 -9.75
CA TYR A 131 -6.39 2.29 -8.77
C TYR A 131 -6.50 2.87 -7.35
N ALA A 132 -6.40 4.18 -7.21
CA ALA A 132 -6.59 4.85 -5.92
C ALA A 132 -8.00 4.59 -5.36
N LYS A 133 -9.02 4.72 -6.22
CA LYS A 133 -10.42 4.46 -5.85
C LYS A 133 -10.64 3.01 -5.45
N THR A 134 -10.11 2.04 -6.22
CA THR A 134 -10.19 0.60 -5.88
C THR A 134 -9.57 0.32 -4.52
N ALA A 135 -8.41 0.90 -4.21
CA ALA A 135 -7.78 0.75 -2.90
C ALA A 135 -8.64 1.37 -1.78
N GLY A 136 -9.22 2.54 -2.00
CA GLY A 136 -10.13 3.16 -1.03
C GLY A 136 -11.42 2.38 -0.80
N ASP A 137 -12.04 1.88 -1.87
CA ASP A 137 -13.24 1.05 -1.79
C ASP A 137 -12.94 -0.26 -1.05
N TRP A 138 -11.75 -0.84 -1.24
CA TRP A 138 -11.30 -1.99 -0.45
C TRP A 138 -11.24 -1.67 1.05
N PHE A 139 -10.65 -0.53 1.45
CA PHE A 139 -10.64 -0.12 2.86
C PHE A 139 -12.05 0.05 3.41
N VAL A 140 -12.95 0.74 2.68
CA VAL A 140 -14.35 0.91 3.12
C VAL A 140 -15.04 -0.44 3.32
N ALA A 141 -14.84 -1.40 2.42
CA ALA A 141 -15.47 -2.72 2.49
C ALA A 141 -14.86 -3.65 3.56
N ASN A 142 -13.60 -3.44 3.94
CA ASN A 142 -12.85 -4.35 4.83
C ASN A 142 -12.57 -3.76 6.22
N GLN A 143 -13.08 -2.57 6.53
CA GLN A 143 -12.96 -1.98 7.87
C GLN A 143 -13.69 -2.85 8.90
N LYS A 144 -12.99 -3.21 9.98
CA LYS A 144 -13.57 -3.95 11.10
C LYS A 144 -14.46 -3.02 11.96
N PRO A 145 -15.39 -3.56 12.78
CA PRO A 145 -16.28 -2.73 13.61
C PRO A 145 -15.58 -1.76 14.58
N ASN A 146 -14.36 -2.07 15.00
CA ASN A 146 -13.53 -1.19 15.83
C ASN A 146 -12.80 -0.08 15.03
N GLY A 147 -13.03 0.00 13.72
CA GLY A 147 -12.38 0.95 12.80
C GLY A 147 -11.06 0.45 12.19
N GLY A 148 -10.56 -0.70 12.61
CA GLY A 148 -9.25 -1.20 12.20
C GLY A 148 -9.22 -1.95 10.87
N PHE A 149 -8.02 -2.06 10.31
CA PHE A 149 -7.67 -2.99 9.23
C PHE A 149 -6.76 -4.08 9.78
N SER A 150 -7.32 -5.24 10.12
CA SER A 150 -6.56 -6.31 10.77
C SER A 150 -5.56 -6.94 9.80
N ILE A 151 -4.39 -7.30 10.33
CA ILE A 151 -3.36 -8.00 9.59
C ILE A 151 -3.46 -9.48 9.96
N ASP A 152 -4.07 -10.25 9.06
CA ASP A 152 -4.47 -11.63 9.33
C ASP A 152 -3.34 -12.65 9.05
N VAL A 153 -2.11 -12.28 9.43
CA VAL A 153 -0.93 -13.15 9.38
C VAL A 153 -0.07 -12.99 10.63
N ASN A 154 0.56 -14.09 11.07
CA ASN A 154 1.53 -14.04 12.15
C ASN A 154 2.79 -13.27 11.72
N ARG A 155 3.32 -12.43 12.61
CA ARG A 155 4.57 -11.70 12.38
C ARG A 155 5.57 -12.01 13.48
N LYS A 156 6.77 -12.46 13.10
CA LYS A 156 7.90 -12.64 14.00
C LYS A 156 8.95 -11.57 13.71
N LEU A 157 9.45 -10.90 14.75
CA LEU A 157 10.52 -9.93 14.69
C LEU A 157 11.66 -10.36 15.63
N SER A 158 12.87 -9.86 15.36
CA SER A 158 14.04 -10.10 16.22
C SER A 158 14.33 -11.58 16.45
N ASN A 159 14.41 -12.36 15.36
CA ASN A 159 14.59 -13.81 15.39
C ASN A 159 13.55 -14.56 16.25
N GLY A 160 12.34 -14.01 16.39
CA GLY A 160 11.23 -14.63 17.12
C GLY A 160 11.09 -14.18 18.57
N ALA A 161 11.95 -13.29 19.07
CA ALA A 161 11.81 -12.72 20.42
C ALA A 161 10.56 -11.84 20.57
N LEU A 162 10.10 -11.25 19.46
CA LEU A 162 8.86 -10.47 19.42
C LEU A 162 7.91 -11.14 18.43
N GLN A 163 6.67 -11.40 18.85
CA GLN A 163 5.69 -12.11 18.04
C GLN A 163 4.34 -11.42 18.10
N LEU A 164 3.69 -11.33 16.94
CA LEU A 164 2.32 -10.88 16.79
C LEU A 164 1.53 -12.02 16.16
N LYS A 165 0.43 -12.39 16.80
CA LYS A 165 -0.53 -13.35 16.24
C LYS A 165 -1.41 -12.65 15.23
N SER A 166 -1.89 -13.41 14.25
CA SER A 166 -2.90 -12.97 13.26
C SER A 166 -4.03 -12.17 13.92
N GLY A 167 -4.44 -11.07 13.28
CA GLY A 167 -5.48 -10.16 13.77
C GLY A 167 -4.94 -8.87 14.44
N TRP A 168 -3.63 -8.65 14.42
CA TRP A 168 -2.99 -7.44 14.96
C TRP A 168 -3.21 -6.21 14.06
N TYR A 169 -3.09 -5.02 14.64
CA TYR A 169 -3.22 -3.74 13.92
C TYR A 169 -1.89 -2.98 13.86
N SER A 170 -1.76 -2.06 12.90
CA SER A 170 -0.55 -1.25 12.73
C SER A 170 -0.90 0.23 12.66
N GLY A 171 -0.22 1.07 13.44
CA GLY A 171 -0.33 2.52 13.35
C GLY A 171 0.02 3.05 11.95
N MET A 172 0.98 2.41 11.27
CA MET A 172 1.32 2.72 9.88
C MET A 172 0.17 2.38 8.93
N ALA A 173 -0.44 1.19 9.06
CA ALA A 173 -1.55 0.78 8.22
C ALA A 173 -2.76 1.71 8.39
N GLN A 174 -3.12 2.05 9.64
CA GLN A 174 -4.19 3.01 9.91
C GLN A 174 -3.88 4.40 9.34
N GLY A 175 -2.65 4.90 9.56
CA GLY A 175 -2.23 6.20 9.03
C GLY A 175 -2.30 6.29 7.50
N GLN A 176 -1.74 5.30 6.81
CA GLN A 176 -1.76 5.20 5.35
C GLN A 176 -3.18 5.11 4.80
N ALA A 177 -4.04 4.31 5.44
CA ALA A 177 -5.45 4.20 5.05
C ALA A 177 -6.18 5.54 5.21
N ILE A 178 -6.01 6.21 6.36
CA ILE A 178 -6.60 7.53 6.61
C ILE A 178 -6.12 8.55 5.57
N SER A 179 -4.82 8.59 5.25
CA SER A 179 -4.26 9.46 4.22
C SER A 179 -4.87 9.22 2.83
N LEU A 180 -5.07 7.97 2.42
CA LEU A 180 -5.73 7.66 1.14
C LEU A 180 -7.21 8.08 1.16
N LEU A 181 -7.94 7.69 2.20
CA LEU A 181 -9.38 7.92 2.33
C LEU A 181 -9.74 9.42 2.38
N THR A 182 -8.96 10.22 3.09
CA THR A 182 -9.13 11.69 3.14
C THR A 182 -8.86 12.35 1.78
N ARG A 183 -7.84 11.89 1.04
CA ARG A 183 -7.58 12.34 -0.34
C ARG A 183 -8.71 11.97 -1.29
N LEU A 184 -9.23 10.74 -1.19
CA LEU A 184 -10.39 10.30 -1.99
C LEU A 184 -11.64 11.10 -1.65
N TYR A 185 -11.92 11.35 -0.37
CA TYR A 185 -13.03 12.21 0.04
C TYR A 185 -12.87 13.61 -0.55
N LYS A 186 -11.69 14.24 -0.44
CA LYS A 186 -11.46 15.58 -0.99
C LYS A 186 -11.64 15.63 -2.52
N HIS A 187 -11.26 14.56 -3.20
CA HIS A 187 -11.35 14.48 -4.66
C HIS A 187 -12.76 14.17 -5.18
N THR A 188 -13.48 13.27 -4.50
CA THR A 188 -14.78 12.73 -4.96
C THR A 188 -15.99 13.33 -4.25
N LEU A 189 -15.79 13.94 -3.07
CA LEU A 189 -16.82 14.36 -2.11
C LEU A 189 -17.70 13.22 -1.59
N ASP A 190 -17.32 11.95 -1.82
CA ASP A 190 -18.05 10.80 -1.29
C ASP A 190 -17.74 10.61 0.20
N HIS A 191 -18.73 10.92 1.03
CA HIS A 191 -18.63 10.91 2.49
C HIS A 191 -18.29 9.52 3.07
N LYS A 192 -18.49 8.42 2.34
CA LYS A 192 -18.14 7.08 2.82
C LYS A 192 -16.65 6.98 3.14
N TYR A 193 -15.79 7.66 2.37
CA TYR A 193 -14.34 7.64 2.59
C TYR A 193 -13.98 8.40 3.87
N LEU A 194 -14.57 9.59 4.08
CA LEU A 194 -14.35 10.35 5.31
C LEU A 194 -14.86 9.61 6.55
N LEU A 195 -16.03 8.96 6.46
CA LEU A 195 -16.58 8.15 7.55
C LEU A 195 -15.64 6.99 7.90
N CYS A 196 -15.14 6.26 6.90
CA CYS A 196 -14.16 5.20 7.10
C CYS A 196 -12.87 5.73 7.75
N ALA A 197 -12.35 6.88 7.30
CA ALA A 197 -11.18 7.51 7.89
C ALA A 197 -11.40 7.93 9.36
N LYS A 198 -12.58 8.46 9.69
CA LYS A 198 -12.96 8.82 11.07
C LYS A 198 -13.04 7.61 11.98
N ASN A 199 -13.67 6.53 11.53
CA ASN A 199 -13.74 5.29 12.29
C ASN A 199 -12.35 4.70 12.55
N ALA A 200 -11.43 4.81 11.58
CA ALA A 200 -10.05 4.34 11.72
C ALA A 200 -9.27 5.05 12.83
N LEU A 201 -9.70 6.23 13.27
CA LEU A 201 -9.13 6.98 14.38
C LEU A 201 -9.29 6.26 15.74
N ASN A 202 -10.32 5.41 15.88
CA ASN A 202 -10.65 4.77 17.17
C ASN A 202 -9.49 3.96 17.76
N LEU A 203 -8.71 3.29 16.92
CA LEU A 203 -7.57 2.47 17.38
C LEU A 203 -6.38 3.28 17.91
N PHE A 204 -6.29 4.58 17.62
CA PHE A 204 -5.21 5.42 18.15
C PHE A 204 -5.30 5.62 19.67
N ASP A 205 -6.42 5.25 20.30
CA ASP A 205 -6.58 5.28 21.76
C ASP A 205 -6.45 3.92 22.44
N ILE A 206 -6.22 2.85 21.66
CA ILE A 206 -6.17 1.50 22.20
C ILE A 206 -4.71 1.10 22.37
N ASP A 207 -4.33 0.70 23.58
CA ASP A 207 -2.96 0.32 23.89
C ASP A 207 -2.59 -1.02 23.24
N SER A 208 -1.31 -1.22 22.94
CA SER A 208 -0.81 -2.47 22.32
C SER A 208 -1.15 -3.72 23.14
N LYS A 209 -1.23 -3.61 24.48
CA LYS A 209 -1.64 -4.70 25.37
C LYS A 209 -3.13 -5.07 25.25
N ASP A 210 -3.96 -4.12 24.79
CA ASP A 210 -5.42 -4.24 24.66
C ASP A 210 -5.83 -4.41 23.19
N ASN A 211 -4.97 -5.04 22.38
CA ASN A 211 -5.15 -5.25 20.94
C ASN A 211 -5.26 -3.97 20.09
N GLY A 212 -4.58 -2.90 20.52
CA GLY A 212 -4.36 -1.70 19.72
C GLY A 212 -2.91 -1.56 19.28
N PHE A 213 -2.45 -0.32 19.13
CA PHE A 213 -1.05 -0.02 18.80
C PHE A 213 -0.50 1.21 19.52
N ARG A 214 -1.26 1.82 20.43
CA ARG A 214 -0.75 2.90 21.26
C ARG A 214 0.18 2.35 22.33
N THR A 215 1.29 3.01 22.56
CA THR A 215 2.16 2.77 23.71
C THR A 215 2.72 4.10 24.20
N LYS A 216 3.48 4.06 25.29
CA LYS A 216 4.22 5.23 25.79
C LYS A 216 5.67 4.86 26.05
N PHE A 217 6.58 5.67 25.51
CA PHE A 217 7.98 5.61 25.89
C PHE A 217 8.17 6.26 27.26
N MET A 218 8.70 5.49 28.21
CA MET A 218 8.94 5.91 29.61
C MET A 218 7.71 6.54 30.27
N ASP A 219 6.53 5.96 30.04
CA ASP A 219 5.22 6.41 30.55
C ASP A 219 4.83 7.87 30.20
N LYS A 220 5.59 8.53 29.32
CA LYS A 220 5.48 9.96 29.04
C LYS A 220 5.13 10.26 27.59
N TYR A 221 5.90 9.73 26.64
CA TYR A 221 5.78 10.11 25.22
C TYR A 221 4.93 9.10 24.48
N VAL A 222 3.80 9.54 23.90
CA VAL A 222 2.91 8.65 23.15
C VAL A 222 3.58 8.15 21.88
N TRP A 223 3.34 6.90 21.56
CA TRP A 223 3.84 6.28 20.34
C TRP A 223 2.77 5.40 19.70
N PHE A 224 2.67 5.45 18.38
CA PHE A 224 1.78 4.62 17.58
C PHE A 224 2.62 3.58 16.85
N GLU A 225 2.59 2.34 17.34
CA GLU A 225 3.45 1.26 16.90
C GLU A 225 3.15 0.82 15.45
N GLU A 226 4.19 0.66 14.63
CA GLU A 226 4.09 -0.08 13.37
C GLU A 226 3.80 -1.55 13.65
N TYR A 227 4.47 -2.11 14.66
CA TYR A 227 4.31 -3.47 15.16
C TYR A 227 4.03 -3.38 16.67
N PRO A 228 2.80 -3.63 17.14
CA PRO A 228 2.42 -3.48 18.54
C PRO A 228 2.94 -4.62 19.41
N THR A 229 4.25 -4.82 19.44
CA THR A 229 4.92 -5.90 20.18
C THR A 229 5.02 -5.57 21.66
N LEU A 230 5.21 -6.62 22.47
CA LEU A 230 5.56 -6.52 23.88
C LEU A 230 6.89 -7.26 24.11
N PRO A 231 7.95 -6.59 24.59
CA PRO A 231 8.06 -5.13 24.80
C PRO A 231 7.92 -4.32 23.49
N SER A 232 7.60 -3.04 23.63
CA SER A 232 7.41 -2.08 22.53
C SER A 232 8.66 -1.95 21.66
N SER A 233 8.45 -1.80 20.35
CA SER A 233 9.52 -1.79 19.35
C SER A 233 9.92 -0.38 18.93
N TYR A 234 8.98 0.56 18.95
CA TYR A 234 9.19 1.96 18.57
C TYR A 234 9.80 2.12 17.16
N VAL A 235 9.20 1.50 16.14
CA VAL A 235 9.66 1.68 14.76
C VAL A 235 9.41 3.12 14.27
N LEU A 236 10.47 3.80 13.80
CA LEU A 236 10.42 5.23 13.46
C LEU A 236 9.54 5.52 12.25
N ASN A 237 9.79 4.84 11.13
CA ASN A 237 9.12 5.15 9.86
C ASN A 237 7.60 4.98 9.95
N GLY A 238 7.12 3.87 10.55
CA GLY A 238 5.69 3.61 10.68
C GLY A 238 5.00 4.57 11.64
N PHE A 239 5.68 5.01 12.70
CA PHE A 239 5.16 6.06 13.57
C PHE A 239 4.95 7.37 12.79
N ILE A 240 5.94 7.83 12.03
CA ILE A 240 5.80 9.08 11.25
C ILE A 240 4.67 8.95 10.21
N TYR A 241 4.53 7.80 9.53
CA TYR A 241 3.40 7.58 8.63
C TYR A 241 2.03 7.59 9.34
N SER A 242 1.96 7.14 10.59
CA SER A 242 0.74 7.29 11.40
C SER A 242 0.39 8.76 11.65
N LEU A 243 1.40 9.62 11.86
CA LEU A 243 1.21 11.06 12.05
C LEU A 243 0.70 11.75 10.78
N PHE A 244 1.13 11.32 9.59
CA PHE A 244 0.60 11.86 8.33
C PHE A 244 -0.90 11.59 8.18
N GLY A 245 -1.36 10.39 8.54
CA GLY A 245 -2.80 10.08 8.54
C GLY A 245 -3.57 10.98 9.51
N LEU A 246 -3.06 11.15 10.74
CA LEU A 246 -3.69 12.04 11.73
C LEU A 246 -3.75 13.50 11.25
N TYR A 247 -2.67 13.99 10.65
CA TYR A 247 -2.62 15.33 10.06
C TYR A 247 -3.66 15.48 8.94
N ASP A 248 -3.66 14.56 7.98
CA ASP A 248 -4.60 14.60 6.85
C ASP A 248 -6.07 14.59 7.32
N LEU A 249 -6.41 13.76 8.31
CA LEU A 249 -7.76 13.72 8.88
C LEU A 249 -8.11 15.00 9.64
N SER A 250 -7.17 15.57 10.39
CA SER A 250 -7.39 16.83 11.10
C SER A 250 -7.67 18.00 10.15
N MET A 251 -7.11 17.95 8.94
CA MET A 251 -7.33 18.94 7.89
C MET A 251 -8.58 18.66 7.03
N SER A 252 -9.35 17.61 7.34
CA SER A 252 -10.49 17.17 6.51
C SER A 252 -11.85 17.72 6.98
N GLY A 253 -11.90 18.49 8.08
CA GLY A 253 -13.12 19.07 8.63
C GLY A 253 -12.94 19.62 10.04
N ASN A 254 -14.04 20.05 10.67
CA ASN A 254 -14.04 20.69 12.00
C ASN A 254 -14.84 19.94 13.06
N ASP A 255 -15.26 18.70 12.79
CA ASP A 255 -15.98 17.90 13.79
C ASP A 255 -15.04 17.28 14.84
N SER A 256 -15.65 16.63 15.84
CA SER A 256 -14.94 16.06 16.97
C SER A 256 -13.86 15.04 16.59
N HIS A 257 -14.01 14.30 15.49
CA HIS A 257 -12.99 13.35 15.04
C HIS A 257 -11.79 14.09 14.45
N CYS A 258 -12.02 15.11 13.62
CA CYS A 258 -10.94 15.93 13.05
C CYS A 258 -10.16 16.69 14.14
N VAL A 259 -10.87 17.26 15.12
CA VAL A 259 -10.25 17.93 16.28
C VAL A 259 -9.42 16.93 17.09
N LYS A 260 -9.95 15.72 17.35
CA LYS A 260 -9.24 14.65 18.05
C LYS A 260 -8.00 14.17 17.29
N ALA A 261 -8.09 14.00 15.97
CA ALA A 261 -6.94 13.65 15.15
C ALA A 261 -5.83 14.72 15.26
N GLY A 262 -6.20 16.00 15.27
CA GLY A 262 -5.25 17.11 15.48
C GLY A 262 -4.63 17.13 16.89
N LEU A 263 -5.33 16.66 17.93
CA LEU A 263 -4.76 16.49 19.27
C LEU A 263 -3.74 15.34 19.30
N LEU A 264 -4.11 14.17 18.79
CA LEU A 264 -3.23 13.00 18.70
C LEU A 264 -1.98 13.28 17.85
N TYR A 265 -2.16 13.99 16.73
CA TYR A 265 -1.07 14.43 15.87
C TYR A 265 -0.06 15.28 16.66
N ARG A 266 -0.52 16.32 17.36
CA ARG A 266 0.36 17.21 18.15
C ARG A 266 1.10 16.46 19.26
N GLN A 267 0.42 15.55 19.96
CA GLN A 267 1.06 14.70 20.98
C GLN A 267 2.13 13.78 20.37
N GLY A 268 1.85 13.22 19.19
CA GLY A 268 2.79 12.39 18.46
C GLY A 268 4.00 13.16 17.94
N VAL A 269 3.79 14.39 17.44
CA VAL A 269 4.89 15.29 17.02
C VAL A 269 5.77 15.68 18.21
N ASP A 270 5.20 16.05 19.36
CA ASP A 270 5.99 16.33 20.57
C ASP A 270 6.83 15.11 20.97
N SER A 271 6.23 13.92 20.96
CA SER A 271 6.93 12.66 21.23
C SER A 271 8.07 12.40 20.24
N LEU A 272 7.83 12.63 18.93
CA LEU A 272 8.84 12.51 17.89
C LEU A 272 10.02 13.43 18.15
N GLU A 273 9.79 14.70 18.49
CA GLU A 273 10.87 15.65 18.75
C GLU A 273 11.78 15.22 19.89
N LYS A 274 11.20 14.68 20.96
CA LYS A 274 11.99 14.22 22.13
C LYS A 274 12.70 12.90 21.88
N MET A 275 12.12 12.03 21.06
CA MET A 275 12.68 10.69 20.80
C MET A 275 13.60 10.64 19.57
N LEU A 276 13.51 11.59 18.63
CA LEU A 276 14.28 11.56 17.37
C LEU A 276 15.79 11.41 17.57
N PRO A 277 16.44 12.05 18.57
CA PRO A 277 17.87 11.85 18.82
C PRO A 277 18.25 10.40 19.16
N LEU A 278 17.33 9.61 19.74
CA LEU A 278 17.59 8.20 20.08
C LEU A 278 17.81 7.33 18.83
N TYR A 279 17.36 7.79 17.66
CA TYR A 279 17.52 7.08 16.40
C TYR A 279 18.79 7.49 15.65
N ASP A 280 19.51 8.52 16.07
CA ASP A 280 20.71 8.99 15.39
C ASP A 280 21.95 8.25 15.91
N THR A 281 22.65 7.53 15.03
CA THR A 281 23.88 6.80 15.42
C THR A 281 25.15 7.63 15.21
N GLY A 282 25.04 8.87 14.74
CA GLY A 282 26.17 9.70 14.32
C GLY A 282 26.70 9.38 12.93
N PHE A 283 26.21 8.35 12.24
CA PHE A 283 26.64 7.97 10.88
C PHE A 283 25.52 7.27 10.07
N GLY A 284 24.30 7.33 10.58
CA GLY A 284 23.12 6.67 10.04
C GLY A 284 21.95 6.83 11.01
N SER A 285 20.86 6.12 10.75
CA SER A 285 19.73 6.05 11.68
C SER A 285 19.43 4.61 12.12
N LEU A 286 18.85 4.45 13.30
CA LEU A 286 18.22 3.21 13.72
C LEU A 286 16.83 3.07 13.08
N TYR A 287 16.42 1.83 12.83
CA TYR A 287 15.07 1.53 12.34
C TYR A 287 14.04 1.58 13.49
N ASP A 288 14.45 1.14 14.67
CA ASP A 288 13.62 0.99 15.86
C ASP A 288 14.46 1.05 17.15
N LEU A 289 13.79 1.08 18.31
CA LEU A 289 14.44 1.12 19.62
C LEU A 289 14.37 -0.22 20.38
N ARG A 290 14.20 -1.35 19.68
CA ARG A 290 14.07 -2.67 20.33
C ARG A 290 15.25 -3.03 21.22
N HIS A 291 16.43 -2.48 20.93
CA HIS A 291 17.65 -2.69 21.70
C HIS A 291 17.53 -2.19 23.15
N LEU A 292 16.70 -1.16 23.40
CA LEU A 292 16.43 -0.66 24.75
C LEU A 292 15.60 -1.65 25.58
N GLY A 293 14.62 -2.31 24.96
CA GLY A 293 13.75 -3.28 25.63
C GLY A 293 14.30 -4.70 25.70
N LEU A 294 15.11 -5.10 24.71
CA LEU A 294 15.63 -6.47 24.59
C LEU A 294 17.08 -6.62 25.06
N GLY A 295 17.80 -5.53 25.33
CA GLY A 295 19.24 -5.57 25.63
C GLY A 295 20.10 -6.12 24.49
N SER A 296 19.58 -6.05 23.24
CA SER A 296 20.27 -6.54 22.05
C SER A 296 21.10 -5.45 21.37
N ALA A 297 21.86 -5.80 20.33
CA ALA A 297 22.48 -4.80 19.47
C ALA A 297 21.43 -3.89 18.78
N PRO A 298 21.74 -2.61 18.51
CA PRO A 298 20.85 -1.71 17.78
C PRO A 298 20.49 -2.20 16.39
N ASN A 299 19.21 -2.12 16.03
CA ASN A 299 18.73 -2.45 14.70
C ASN A 299 18.92 -1.27 13.74
N ARG A 300 20.03 -1.25 13.01
CA ARG A 300 20.36 -0.16 12.06
C ARG A 300 19.40 -0.17 10.87
N ALA A 301 18.92 1.01 10.48
CA ALA A 301 18.18 1.16 9.24
C ALA A 301 19.14 0.95 8.05
N ARG A 302 18.77 0.06 7.13
CA ARG A 302 19.39 0.00 5.80
C ARG A 302 19.17 1.33 5.05
N TRP A 303 20.01 1.62 4.05
CA TRP A 303 20.07 2.94 3.42
C TRP A 303 18.77 3.42 2.77
N ASP A 304 17.93 2.53 2.27
CA ASP A 304 16.59 2.85 1.76
C ASP A 304 15.63 3.28 2.89
N TYR A 305 15.70 2.66 4.08
CA TYR A 305 14.97 3.16 5.24
C TYR A 305 15.56 4.45 5.79
N HIS A 306 16.88 4.61 5.78
CA HIS A 306 17.50 5.88 6.15
C HIS A 306 17.02 7.03 5.24
N SER A 307 17.01 6.78 3.92
CA SER A 307 16.42 7.70 2.93
C SER A 307 14.93 7.95 3.18
N THR A 308 14.17 6.93 3.56
CA THR A 308 12.75 7.08 3.96
C THR A 308 12.61 8.01 5.15
N HIS A 309 13.42 7.83 6.20
CA HIS A 309 13.36 8.72 7.37
C HIS A 309 13.73 10.16 7.00
N ILE A 310 14.73 10.38 6.13
CA ILE A 310 15.08 11.71 5.61
C ILE A 310 13.86 12.34 4.91
N ASN A 311 13.24 11.63 3.97
CA ASN A 311 12.08 12.13 3.21
C ASN A 311 10.91 12.48 4.14
N GLN A 312 10.67 11.63 5.14
CA GLN A 312 9.65 11.86 6.16
C GLN A 312 9.92 13.12 6.99
N LEU A 313 11.15 13.33 7.45
CA LEU A 313 11.53 14.53 8.20
C LEU A 313 11.48 15.79 7.34
N LEU A 314 11.93 15.72 6.08
CA LEU A 314 11.82 16.84 5.14
C LEU A 314 10.36 17.24 4.93
N PHE A 315 9.46 16.26 4.74
CA PHE A 315 8.03 16.52 4.61
C PHE A 315 7.41 17.05 5.91
N LEU A 316 7.71 16.46 7.07
CA LEU A 316 7.25 17.00 8.36
C LEU A 316 7.69 18.46 8.56
N ASN A 317 8.91 18.80 8.13
CA ASN A 317 9.42 20.15 8.27
C ASN A 317 8.68 21.18 7.40
N THR A 318 8.02 20.77 6.31
CA THR A 318 7.17 21.70 5.53
C THR A 318 5.86 22.02 6.23
N ILE A 319 5.44 21.19 7.19
CA ILE A 319 4.21 21.36 7.98
C ILE A 319 4.53 22.07 9.31
N GLU A 320 5.50 21.53 10.05
CA GLU A 320 5.78 21.93 11.43
C GLU A 320 6.80 23.07 11.54
N ASN A 321 7.67 23.23 10.53
CA ASN A 321 8.75 24.23 10.51
C ASN A 321 9.61 24.24 11.80
N LYS A 322 10.04 23.05 12.26
CA LYS A 322 10.81 22.89 13.50
C LYS A 322 12.29 22.62 13.23
N LEU A 323 13.15 23.35 13.91
CA LEU A 323 14.60 23.29 13.75
C LEU A 323 15.16 21.86 13.92
N ILE A 324 14.60 21.06 14.83
CA ILE A 324 15.04 19.69 15.06
C ILE A 324 14.85 18.78 13.83
N PHE A 325 13.76 18.92 13.09
CA PHE A 325 13.51 18.15 11.88
C PHE A 325 14.43 18.60 10.74
N GLN A 326 14.56 19.91 10.54
CA GLN A 326 15.45 20.48 9.53
C GLN A 326 16.92 20.08 9.75
N THR A 327 17.43 20.27 10.97
CA THR A 327 18.83 20.00 11.31
C THR A 327 19.13 18.50 11.28
N THR A 328 18.21 17.66 11.75
CA THR A 328 18.38 16.20 11.70
C THR A 328 18.33 15.69 10.26
N ALA A 329 17.38 16.14 9.44
CA ALA A 329 17.33 15.76 8.02
C ALA A 329 18.61 16.17 7.27
N LYS A 330 19.09 17.40 7.47
CA LYS A 330 20.36 17.87 6.87
C LYS A 330 21.55 17.00 7.29
N ARG A 331 21.63 16.67 8.58
CA ARG A 331 22.69 15.80 9.12
C ARG A 331 22.59 14.38 8.54
N TRP A 332 21.40 13.79 8.48
CA TRP A 332 21.20 12.45 7.91
C TRP A 332 21.49 12.40 6.40
N ILE A 333 21.15 13.44 5.64
CA ILE A 333 21.58 13.57 4.23
C ILE A 333 23.10 13.51 4.09
N SER A 334 23.84 14.09 5.04
CA SER A 334 25.31 14.02 5.03
C SER A 334 25.83 12.59 5.25
N TYR A 335 25.14 11.78 6.06
CA TYR A 335 25.54 10.38 6.31
C TYR A 335 25.50 9.53 5.03
N MET A 336 24.59 9.84 4.10
CA MET A 336 24.55 9.22 2.77
C MET A 336 25.82 9.47 1.92
N LYS A 337 26.64 10.45 2.31
CA LYS A 337 27.92 10.78 1.66
C LYS A 337 29.14 10.39 2.51
N GLY A 338 28.94 9.57 3.54
CA GLY A 338 30.01 9.08 4.40
C GLY A 338 30.44 10.04 5.52
N TYR A 339 29.77 11.18 5.69
CA TYR A 339 30.02 12.04 6.85
C TYR A 339 29.64 11.34 8.15
N ARG A 340 30.32 11.72 9.24
CA ARG A 340 30.03 11.26 10.60
C ARG A 340 29.92 12.46 11.53
N ALA A 341 29.13 12.33 12.57
CA ALA A 341 29.12 13.29 13.67
C ALA A 341 30.52 13.38 14.29
N PRO A 342 30.95 14.57 14.75
CA PRO A 342 32.23 14.71 15.46
C PRO A 342 32.30 13.75 16.65
N HIS A 343 33.49 13.18 16.87
CA HIS A 343 33.85 12.56 18.15
C HIS A 343 34.53 13.59 19.05
N ASN A 344 34.68 13.25 20.33
CA ASN A 344 35.36 14.07 21.32
C ASN A 344 36.86 14.21 21.09
#